data_AF-A0ABC9NU76-F1
#
_entry.id   AF-A0ABC9NU76-F1
#
_cell.length_a   1.000
_cell.length_b   1.000
_cell.length_c   1.000
_cell.angle_alpha   90.00
_cell.angle_beta   90.00
_cell.angle_gamma   90.00
#
_symmetry.space_group_name_H-M   'P 1'
#
loop_
_entity.id
_entity.type
_entity.pdbx_description
1 polymer ?
#
loop_
_entity_poly.entity_id
_entity_poly.type
_entity_poly.pdbx_seq_one_letter_code
_entity_poly.pdbx_strand_id
1 'polypeptide(L)'
;MSMPFSERENKLLSDAILNIDRDNIIVCERHDRANARVFLIKLIETGKVNNIYLEFPDFTCDLFGGDERTKLSMYLNDRKYDDLIKDPLFNEFSSDCSAITGSKDNEISLPTLILFARMHCVEINLIDNEISRKKSIIEKVKERNEGMAISFNKIKKATSGVILVGANHCKLDTQNLHNLCGISESLIYDLSE
;
A
#
# COMPACT_ATOMS: atom_id res chain seq x y z
N MET A 1 -9.20 -9.10 -14.33
CA MET A 1 -7.84 -9.40 -14.78
C MET A 1 -7.43 -10.74 -14.19
N SER A 2 -7.02 -11.73 -14.99
CA SER A 2 -6.53 -13.01 -14.46
C SER A 2 -5.10 -13.25 -14.94
N MET A 3 -4.14 -12.62 -14.26
CA MET A 3 -2.76 -13.08 -14.33
C MET A 3 -2.68 -14.39 -13.53
N PRO A 4 -2.39 -15.54 -14.17
CA PRO A 4 -2.34 -16.82 -13.46
C PRO A 4 -1.15 -16.81 -12.51
N PHE A 5 -1.39 -17.16 -11.25
CA PHE A 5 -0.35 -17.33 -10.25
C PHE A 5 0.47 -18.60 -10.50
N SER A 6 1.77 -18.46 -10.36
CA SER A 6 2.69 -19.59 -10.22
C SER A 6 2.34 -20.43 -8.98
N GLU A 7 2.86 -21.65 -8.91
CA GLU A 7 2.70 -22.51 -7.73
C GLU A 7 3.24 -21.82 -6.46
N ARG A 8 4.36 -21.10 -6.57
CA ARG A 8 4.93 -20.28 -5.49
C ARG A 8 3.94 -19.22 -5.01
N GLU A 9 3.38 -18.42 -5.91
CA GLU A 9 2.44 -17.34 -5.56
C GLU A 9 1.14 -17.90 -4.95
N ASN A 10 0.64 -19.03 -5.45
CA ASN A 10 -0.53 -19.70 -4.86
C ASN A 10 -0.24 -20.19 -3.43
N LYS A 11 0.97 -20.71 -3.18
CA LYS A 11 1.40 -21.12 -1.84
C LYS A 11 1.51 -19.92 -0.89
N LEU A 12 2.13 -18.82 -1.35
CA LEU A 12 2.23 -17.58 -0.58
C LEU A 12 0.84 -17.00 -0.27
N LEU A 13 -0.09 -17.03 -1.23
CA LEU A 13 -1.45 -16.52 -1.04
C LEU A 13 -2.20 -17.35 0.00
N SER A 14 -2.09 -18.68 -0.10
CA SER A 14 -2.71 -19.60 0.88
C SER A 14 -2.20 -19.34 2.29
N ASP A 15 -0.89 -19.13 2.44
CA ASP A 15 -0.28 -18.81 3.73
C ASP A 15 -0.71 -17.43 4.26
N ALA A 16 -0.74 -16.40 3.40
CA ALA A 16 -1.22 -15.06 3.77
C ALA A 16 -2.67 -15.08 4.27
N ILE A 17 -3.55 -15.83 3.61
CA ILE A 17 -4.96 -16.01 4.01
C ILE A 17 -5.08 -16.60 5.42
N LEU A 18 -4.15 -17.45 5.84
CA LEU A 18 -4.15 -18.08 7.16
C LEU A 18 -3.62 -17.15 8.26
N ASN A 19 -2.70 -16.26 7.92
CA ASN A 19 -2.00 -15.42 8.89
C ASN A 19 -2.57 -14.00 9.03
N ILE A 20 -3.31 -13.50 8.03
CA ILE A 20 -3.85 -12.13 8.03
C ILE A 20 -4.85 -11.85 9.18
N ASP A 21 -5.50 -12.89 9.70
CA ASP A 21 -6.42 -12.78 10.86
C ASP A 21 -5.66 -12.74 12.19
N ARG A 22 -4.35 -13.03 12.19
CA ARG A 22 -3.51 -13.14 13.39
C ARG A 22 -2.66 -11.90 13.62
N ASP A 23 -2.20 -11.27 12.54
CA ASP A 23 -1.40 -10.06 12.56
C ASP A 23 -1.48 -9.36 11.20
N ASN A 24 -0.95 -8.15 11.11
CA ASN A 24 -0.71 -7.47 9.85
C ASN A 24 0.41 -8.18 9.08
N ILE A 25 0.31 -8.17 7.75
CA ILE A 25 1.33 -8.74 6.86
C ILE A 25 1.99 -7.65 6.03
N ILE A 26 3.17 -7.95 5.50
CA ILE A 26 3.87 -7.10 4.53
C ILE A 26 3.89 -7.81 3.18
N VAL A 27 3.43 -7.13 2.13
CA VAL A 27 3.59 -7.57 0.74
C VAL A 27 4.62 -6.67 0.09
N CYS A 28 5.75 -7.26 -0.32
CA CYS A 28 6.80 -6.52 -1.01
C CYS A 28 6.55 -6.52 -2.52
N GLU A 29 6.59 -5.33 -3.14
CA GLU A 29 6.44 -5.16 -4.58
C GLU A 29 7.74 -4.73 -5.27
N ARG A 30 7.79 -5.00 -6.57
CA ARG A 30 8.59 -4.22 -7.53
C ARG A 30 7.61 -3.28 -8.22
N HIS A 31 7.82 -1.96 -8.14
CA HIS A 31 6.80 -0.98 -8.55
C HIS A 31 6.38 -1.08 -10.04
N ASP A 32 7.25 -1.61 -10.89
CA ASP A 32 7.02 -1.85 -12.32
C ASP A 32 6.38 -3.21 -12.64
N ARG A 33 5.95 -3.99 -11.62
CA ARG A 33 5.28 -5.29 -11.80
C ARG A 33 3.91 -5.33 -11.12
N ALA A 34 2.98 -6.09 -11.71
CA ALA A 34 1.62 -6.21 -11.20
C ALA A 34 1.46 -7.30 -10.12
N ASN A 35 2.41 -8.23 -9.97
CA ASN A 35 2.26 -9.45 -9.16
C ASN A 35 1.77 -9.17 -7.73
N ALA A 36 2.42 -8.24 -7.02
CA ALA A 36 2.05 -7.85 -5.67
C ALA A 36 0.63 -7.24 -5.58
N ARG A 37 0.22 -6.48 -6.60
CA ARG A 37 -1.11 -5.87 -6.66
C ARG A 37 -2.18 -6.89 -7.02
N VAL A 38 -1.90 -7.83 -7.94
CA VAL A 38 -2.77 -8.99 -8.21
C VAL A 38 -2.94 -9.83 -6.94
N PHE A 39 -1.86 -10.04 -6.18
CA PHE A 39 -1.89 -10.78 -4.92
C PHE A 39 -2.76 -10.11 -3.88
N LEU A 40 -2.58 -8.80 -3.70
CA LEU A 40 -3.40 -8.03 -2.78
C LEU A 40 -4.88 -8.03 -3.19
N ILE A 41 -5.19 -7.90 -4.49
CA ILE A 41 -6.57 -8.02 -4.98
C ILE A 41 -7.17 -9.38 -4.62
N LYS A 42 -6.47 -10.48 -4.90
CA LYS A 42 -6.94 -11.83 -4.53
C LYS A 42 -7.13 -12.00 -3.02
N LEU A 43 -6.28 -11.35 -2.21
CA LEU A 43 -6.42 -11.37 -0.75
C LEU A 43 -7.64 -10.56 -0.29
N ILE A 44 -7.91 -9.39 -0.90
CA ILE A 44 -9.11 -8.58 -0.65
C ILE A 44 -10.38 -9.35 -1.02
N GLU A 45 -10.37 -10.11 -2.13
CA GLU A 45 -11.50 -10.94 -2.57
C GLU A 45 -11.90 -12.01 -1.53
N THR A 46 -10.99 -12.39 -0.63
CA THR A 46 -11.31 -13.32 0.47
C THR A 46 -12.18 -12.71 1.58
N GLY A 47 -12.32 -11.37 1.60
CA GLY A 47 -13.06 -10.64 2.63
C GLY A 47 -12.33 -10.52 3.99
N LYS A 48 -11.05 -10.92 4.06
CA LYS A 48 -10.26 -10.88 5.31
C LYS A 48 -9.42 -9.61 5.50
N VAL A 49 -9.24 -8.81 4.45
CA VAL A 49 -8.46 -7.57 4.49
C VAL A 49 -9.40 -6.42 4.82
N ASN A 50 -9.13 -5.72 5.91
CA ASN A 50 -9.89 -4.53 6.32
C ASN A 50 -9.09 -3.25 6.11
N ASN A 51 -7.76 -3.33 6.09
CA ASN A 51 -6.87 -2.18 6.00
C ASN A 51 -5.75 -2.43 4.99
N ILE A 52 -5.45 -1.43 4.17
CA ILE A 52 -4.24 -1.39 3.34
C ILE A 52 -3.43 -0.17 3.77
N TYR A 53 -2.13 -0.38 4.01
CA TYR A 53 -1.17 0.68 4.30
C TYR A 53 -0.22 0.81 3.11
N LEU A 54 -0.24 1.96 2.46
CA LEU A 54 0.50 2.21 1.22
C LEU A 54 1.75 3.04 1.50
N GLU A 55 2.84 2.68 0.81
CA GLU A 55 4.06 3.49 0.67
C GLU A 55 3.78 4.78 -0.14
N PHE A 56 2.94 5.64 0.39
CA PHE A 56 2.58 6.92 -0.21
C PHE A 56 2.35 7.96 0.89
N PRO A 57 2.82 9.21 0.73
CA PRO A 57 2.65 10.22 1.77
C PRO A 57 1.21 10.68 1.89
N ASP A 58 0.75 10.89 3.13
CA ASP A 58 -0.60 11.38 3.39
C ASP A 58 -0.68 12.91 3.26
N PHE A 59 -0.76 13.36 2.01
CA PHE A 59 -0.86 14.78 1.69
C PHE A 59 -2.17 15.38 2.18
N THR A 60 -2.13 16.69 2.41
CA THR A 60 -3.33 17.45 2.70
C THR A 60 -3.92 17.96 1.39
N CYS A 61 -5.14 17.56 1.08
CA CYS A 61 -5.87 18.02 -0.11
C CYS A 61 -6.69 19.27 0.24
N ASP A 62 -6.63 20.27 -0.62
CA ASP A 62 -7.55 21.40 -0.62
C ASP A 62 -8.80 20.97 -1.40
N LEU A 63 -9.92 20.82 -0.70
CA LEU A 63 -11.18 20.46 -1.33
C LEU A 63 -11.86 21.73 -1.85
N PHE A 64 -11.78 21.94 -3.16
CA PHE A 64 -12.53 22.98 -3.88
C PHE A 64 -12.19 24.44 -3.51
N GLY A 65 -10.96 24.73 -3.06
CA GLY A 65 -10.50 26.10 -2.82
C GLY A 65 -11.11 26.75 -1.57
N GLY A 66 -11.49 25.92 -0.60
CA GLY A 66 -11.99 26.34 0.71
C GLY A 66 -10.96 26.15 1.83
N ASP A 67 -11.20 26.76 2.99
CA ASP A 67 -10.31 26.67 4.15
C ASP A 67 -10.24 25.25 4.78
N GLU A 68 -11.08 24.31 4.33
CA GLU A 68 -11.10 22.93 4.84
C GLU A 68 -10.02 22.07 4.19
N ARG A 69 -9.03 21.75 5.00
CA ARG A 69 -7.89 20.90 4.65
C ARG A 69 -8.10 19.50 5.21
N THR A 70 -8.29 18.50 4.34
CA THR A 70 -8.40 17.09 4.75
C THR A 70 -7.20 16.28 4.33
N LYS A 71 -6.93 15.17 5.03
CA LYS A 71 -5.92 14.20 4.63
C LYS A 71 -6.43 13.38 3.44
N LEU A 72 -5.56 13.05 2.49
CA LEU A 72 -5.92 12.25 1.32
C LEU A 72 -6.46 10.88 1.73
N SER A 73 -5.89 10.25 2.76
CA SER A 73 -6.43 9.00 3.31
C SER A 73 -7.89 9.15 3.78
N MET A 74 -8.19 10.20 4.54
CA MET A 74 -9.56 10.51 5.01
C MET A 74 -10.49 10.77 3.81
N TYR A 75 -10.03 11.57 2.84
CA TYR A 75 -10.75 11.86 1.62
C TYR A 75 -11.21 10.61 0.85
N LEU A 76 -10.31 9.63 0.71
CA LEU A 76 -10.55 8.36 0.02
C LEU A 76 -11.52 7.47 0.80
N ASN A 77 -11.43 7.47 2.13
CA ASN A 77 -12.22 6.60 3.00
C ASN A 77 -13.65 7.12 3.23
N ASP A 78 -13.87 8.44 3.21
CA ASP A 78 -15.19 9.05 3.38
C ASP A 78 -16.12 8.86 2.16
N ARG A 79 -15.55 8.47 1.01
CA ARG A 79 -16.30 8.24 -0.23
C ARG A 79 -16.58 6.77 -0.47
N LYS A 80 -17.76 6.52 -1.05
CA LYS A 80 -18.12 5.22 -1.62
C LYS A 80 -17.48 5.08 -2.99
N TYR A 81 -17.35 3.83 -3.44
CA TYR A 81 -16.79 3.49 -4.76
C TYR A 81 -17.44 4.27 -5.91
N ASP A 82 -18.77 4.29 -5.98
CA ASP A 82 -19.53 4.93 -7.08
C ASP A 82 -19.34 6.45 -7.15
N ASP A 83 -19.04 7.07 -6.01
CA ASP A 83 -18.75 8.50 -5.92
C ASP A 83 -17.29 8.76 -6.32
N LEU A 84 -16.36 7.94 -5.81
CA LEU A 84 -14.93 8.09 -6.05
C LEU A 84 -14.54 7.92 -7.54
N ILE A 85 -15.18 7.00 -8.26
CA ILE A 85 -14.90 6.78 -9.69
C ILE A 85 -15.32 7.95 -10.59
N LYS A 86 -16.26 8.78 -10.12
CA LYS A 86 -16.73 9.98 -10.85
C LYS A 86 -16.06 11.26 -10.36
N ASP A 87 -15.21 11.16 -9.36
CA ASP A 87 -14.67 12.30 -8.64
C ASP A 87 -13.50 12.96 -9.41
N PRO A 88 -13.59 14.26 -9.74
CA PRO A 88 -12.54 14.95 -10.49
C PRO A 88 -11.17 14.97 -9.78
N LEU A 89 -11.15 15.14 -8.46
CA LEU A 89 -9.89 15.21 -7.69
C LEU A 89 -9.21 13.84 -7.67
N PHE A 90 -9.99 12.76 -7.54
CA PHE A 90 -9.44 11.41 -7.66
C PHE A 90 -8.91 11.12 -9.06
N ASN A 91 -9.59 11.61 -10.11
CA ASN A 91 -9.12 11.46 -11.49
C ASN A 91 -7.81 12.22 -11.75
N GLU A 92 -7.66 13.43 -11.20
CA GLU A 92 -6.41 14.20 -11.26
C GLU A 92 -5.28 13.48 -10.50
N PHE A 93 -5.53 13.06 -9.26
CA PHE A 93 -4.59 12.25 -8.47
C PHE A 93 -4.17 10.97 -9.22
N SER A 94 -5.13 10.29 -9.85
CA SER A 94 -4.89 9.05 -10.60
C SER A 94 -3.94 9.26 -11.79
N SER A 95 -4.10 10.39 -12.49
CA SER A 95 -3.22 10.80 -13.58
C SER A 95 -1.78 11.02 -13.07
N ASP A 96 -1.63 11.71 -11.94
CA ASP A 96 -0.31 12.03 -11.36
C ASP A 96 0.38 10.81 -10.74
N CYS A 97 -0.36 9.94 -10.05
CA CYS A 97 0.16 8.68 -9.51
C CYS A 97 0.66 7.73 -10.60
N SER A 98 0.02 7.73 -11.76
CA SER A 98 0.45 6.93 -12.91
C SER A 98 1.80 7.40 -13.45
N ALA A 99 2.12 8.69 -13.32
CA ALA A 99 3.45 9.23 -13.67
C ALA A 99 4.54 8.84 -12.65
N ILE A 100 4.18 8.70 -11.36
CA ILE A 100 5.12 8.37 -10.27
C ILE A 100 5.37 6.85 -10.16
N THR A 101 4.36 6.02 -10.43
CA THR A 101 4.39 4.56 -10.21
C THR A 101 4.71 3.73 -11.46
N GLY A 102 5.26 4.33 -12.51
CA GLY A 102 5.75 3.58 -13.68
C GLY A 102 4.65 2.94 -14.53
N SER A 103 3.54 3.66 -14.76
CA SER A 103 2.33 3.20 -15.46
C SER A 103 2.49 2.59 -16.86
N LYS A 104 3.67 2.61 -17.48
CA LYS A 104 3.82 2.04 -18.83
C LYS A 104 3.77 0.51 -18.86
N ASP A 105 4.17 -0.17 -17.78
CA ASP A 105 4.31 -1.64 -17.78
C ASP A 105 3.54 -2.37 -16.66
N ASN A 106 2.90 -1.65 -15.72
CA ASN A 106 2.13 -2.27 -14.65
C ASN A 106 0.64 -2.40 -15.04
N GLU A 107 0.17 -3.63 -15.26
CA GLU A 107 -1.23 -3.92 -15.62
C GLU A 107 -2.25 -3.44 -14.57
N ILE A 108 -1.82 -3.21 -13.32
CA ILE A 108 -2.68 -2.72 -12.24
C ILE A 108 -2.06 -1.47 -11.62
N SER A 109 -2.59 -0.30 -11.95
CA SER A 109 -2.15 0.97 -11.36
C SER A 109 -2.56 1.09 -9.88
N LEU A 110 -1.85 1.92 -9.11
CA LEU A 110 -2.20 2.20 -7.71
C LEU A 110 -3.63 2.76 -7.55
N PRO A 111 -4.11 3.70 -8.41
CA PRO A 111 -5.50 4.13 -8.37
C PRO A 111 -6.50 3.00 -8.61
N THR A 112 -6.19 2.05 -9.51
CA THR A 112 -7.03 0.86 -9.75
C THR A 112 -7.14 0.00 -8.49
N LEU A 113 -6.03 -0.22 -7.79
CA LEU A 113 -6.00 -0.94 -6.52
C LEU A 113 -6.83 -0.21 -5.44
N ILE A 114 -6.70 1.12 -5.34
CA ILE A 114 -7.48 1.94 -4.38
C ILE A 114 -8.98 1.81 -4.66
N LEU A 115 -9.41 1.96 -5.92
CA LEU A 115 -10.81 1.78 -6.31
C LEU A 115 -11.32 0.38 -5.95
N PHE A 116 -10.54 -0.67 -6.26
CA PHE A 116 -10.90 -2.04 -5.94
C PHE A 116 -11.05 -2.25 -4.42
N ALA A 117 -10.11 -1.76 -3.63
CA ALA A 117 -10.17 -1.82 -2.17
C ALA A 117 -11.42 -1.11 -1.62
N ARG A 118 -11.75 0.08 -2.14
CA ARG A 118 -12.96 0.81 -1.73
C ARG A 118 -14.26 0.09 -2.14
N MET A 119 -14.28 -0.59 -3.28
CA MET A 119 -15.39 -1.45 -3.69
C MET A 119 -15.65 -2.58 -2.68
N HIS A 120 -14.60 -3.09 -2.04
CA HIS A 120 -14.67 -4.11 -0.99
C HIS A 120 -14.71 -3.53 0.43
N CYS A 121 -14.99 -2.23 0.59
CA CYS A 121 -15.04 -1.53 1.88
C CYS A 121 -13.75 -1.60 2.71
N VAL A 122 -12.59 -1.78 2.05
CA VAL A 122 -11.27 -1.80 2.70
C VAL A 122 -10.79 -0.36 2.93
N GLU A 123 -10.30 -0.06 4.13
CA GLU A 123 -9.75 1.24 4.48
C GLU A 123 -8.35 1.44 3.89
N ILE A 124 -8.11 2.61 3.30
CA ILE A 124 -6.83 3.01 2.73
C ILE A 124 -6.10 3.92 3.71
N ASN A 125 -4.87 3.56 4.05
CA ASN A 125 -3.99 4.30 4.92
C ASN A 125 -2.70 4.64 4.17
N LEU A 126 -2.28 5.89 4.24
CA LEU A 126 -1.07 6.40 3.58
C LEU A 126 -0.01 6.64 4.66
N ILE A 127 1.12 5.93 4.59
CA ILE A 127 2.07 5.87 5.71
C ILE A 127 3.45 6.46 5.42
N ASP A 128 3.76 6.79 4.18
CA ASP A 128 5.10 7.27 3.81
C ASP A 128 5.34 8.73 4.20
N ASN A 129 6.60 9.14 4.16
CA ASN A 129 7.05 10.46 4.55
C ASN A 129 7.89 11.12 3.46
N GLU A 130 7.86 12.45 3.43
CA GLU A 130 8.74 13.21 2.55
C GLU A 130 10.20 13.09 2.99
N ILE A 131 11.10 12.90 2.02
CA ILE A 131 12.53 12.71 2.26
C ILE A 131 13.36 13.72 1.46
N SER A 132 14.42 14.22 2.09
CA SER A 132 15.39 15.07 1.43
C SER A 132 16.09 14.38 0.25
N ARG A 133 16.08 15.03 -0.92
CA ARG A 133 16.74 14.52 -2.14
C ARG A 133 18.25 14.41 -2.01
N LYS A 134 18.89 15.08 -1.03
CA LYS A 134 20.35 15.17 -0.89
C LYS A 134 21.03 13.93 -0.27
N LYS A 135 20.26 13.02 0.32
CA LYS A 135 20.78 11.82 1.00
C LYS A 135 21.11 10.68 0.02
N SER A 136 21.98 9.76 0.43
CA SER A 136 22.23 8.52 -0.32
C SER A 136 20.96 7.64 -0.37
N ILE A 137 20.90 6.70 -1.31
CA ILE A 137 19.72 5.82 -1.45
C ILE A 137 19.46 5.02 -0.16
N ILE A 138 20.51 4.47 0.46
CA ILE A 138 20.37 3.67 1.68
C ILE A 138 19.85 4.51 2.85
N GLU A 139 20.38 5.72 3.04
CA GLU A 139 19.90 6.63 4.08
C GLU A 139 18.45 7.05 3.85
N LYS A 140 18.05 7.27 2.59
CA LYS A 140 16.66 7.55 2.23
C LYS A 140 15.75 6.40 2.61
N VAL A 141 16.12 5.15 2.30
CA VAL A 141 15.28 3.98 2.65
C VAL A 141 15.16 3.83 4.17
N LYS A 142 16.26 4.04 4.92
CA LYS A 142 16.24 3.99 6.39
C LYS A 142 15.30 5.03 7.00
N GLU A 143 15.40 6.28 6.55
CA GLU A 143 14.54 7.37 7.03
C GLU A 143 13.07 7.19 6.61
N ARG A 144 12.81 6.62 5.42
CA ARG A 144 11.45 6.22 5.03
C ARG A 144 10.92 5.10 5.90
N ASN A 145 11.75 4.10 6.23
CA ASN A 145 11.36 3.01 7.10
C ASN A 145 10.98 3.52 8.50
N GLU A 146 11.76 4.44 9.07
CA GLU A 146 11.45 5.07 10.35
C GLU A 146 10.14 5.84 10.30
N GLY A 147 9.97 6.72 9.30
CA GLY A 147 8.75 7.52 9.16
C GLY A 147 7.50 6.67 8.89
N MET A 148 7.60 5.68 8.00
CA MET A 148 6.54 4.71 7.74
C MET A 148 6.16 3.93 8.98
N ALA A 149 7.13 3.45 9.75
CA ALA A 149 6.86 2.71 10.98
C ALA A 149 6.19 3.59 12.04
N ILE A 150 6.58 4.87 12.17
CA ILE A 150 5.92 5.81 13.09
C ILE A 150 4.45 6.02 12.68
N SER A 151 4.21 6.32 11.41
CA SER A 151 2.86 6.51 10.87
C SER A 151 2.00 5.26 11.05
N PHE A 152 2.52 4.10 10.64
CA PHE A 152 1.85 2.81 10.76
C PHE A 152 1.53 2.49 12.22
N ASN A 153 2.51 2.53 13.14
CA ASN A 153 2.29 2.18 14.54
C ASN A 153 1.27 3.09 15.25
N LYS A 154 1.06 4.32 14.75
CA LYS A 154 0.04 5.24 15.28
C LYS A 154 -1.39 4.86 14.87
N ILE A 155 -1.57 4.31 13.67
CA ILE A 155 -2.90 4.09 13.07
C ILE A 155 -3.25 2.60 12.91
N LYS A 156 -2.27 1.70 13.05
CA LYS A 156 -2.45 0.28 12.76
C LYS A 156 -3.56 -0.33 13.61
N LYS A 157 -4.38 -1.13 12.95
CA LYS A 157 -5.26 -2.09 13.62
C LYS A 157 -4.47 -3.32 14.02
N ALA A 158 -5.01 -4.09 14.96
CA ALA A 158 -4.32 -5.27 15.49
C ALA A 158 -4.07 -6.33 14.40
N THR A 159 -5.02 -6.52 13.47
CA THR A 159 -4.98 -7.57 12.45
C THR A 159 -5.69 -7.11 11.16
N SER A 160 -5.75 -7.98 10.16
CA SER A 160 -6.48 -7.76 8.90
C SER A 160 -5.93 -6.58 8.08
N GLY A 161 -4.66 -6.27 8.25
CA GLY A 161 -3.98 -5.19 7.55
C GLY A 161 -2.85 -5.68 6.66
N VAL A 162 -2.73 -5.08 5.48
CA VAL A 162 -1.65 -5.37 4.53
C VAL A 162 -0.83 -4.11 4.31
N ILE A 163 0.47 -4.18 4.56
CA ILE A 163 1.42 -3.12 4.19
C ILE A 163 1.96 -3.45 2.80
N LEU A 164 1.70 -2.59 1.80
CA LEU A 164 2.24 -2.72 0.45
C LEU A 164 3.39 -1.72 0.26
N VAL A 165 4.61 -2.24 0.11
CA VAL A 165 5.85 -1.46 0.04
C VAL A 165 6.82 -2.04 -0.97
N GLY A 166 7.76 -1.25 -1.48
CA GLY A 166 8.88 -1.73 -2.28
C GLY A 166 9.77 -2.68 -1.49
N ALA A 167 10.24 -3.76 -2.12
CA ALA A 167 10.99 -4.83 -1.42
C ALA A 167 12.27 -4.37 -0.71
N ASN A 168 12.88 -3.26 -1.15
CA ASN A 168 14.06 -2.69 -0.51
C ASN A 168 13.81 -2.30 0.95
N HIS A 169 12.57 -1.99 1.33
CA HIS A 169 12.20 -1.62 2.70
C HIS A 169 12.37 -2.77 3.70
N CYS A 170 12.31 -4.02 3.24
CA CYS A 170 12.44 -5.23 4.06
C CYS A 170 13.82 -5.89 3.98
N LYS A 171 14.62 -5.57 2.95
CA LYS A 171 15.92 -6.22 2.66
C LYS A 171 17.13 -5.59 3.34
N LEU A 172 16.95 -4.56 4.16
CA LEU A 172 18.05 -3.91 4.87
C LEU A 172 18.51 -4.73 6.10
N ASP A 173 19.83 -4.78 6.33
CA ASP A 173 20.42 -5.43 7.51
C ASP A 173 20.04 -4.74 8.83
N THR A 174 19.80 -3.42 8.77
CA THR A 174 19.44 -2.59 9.93
C THR A 174 18.30 -1.66 9.56
N GLN A 175 17.40 -1.42 10.52
CA GLN A 175 16.22 -0.54 10.34
C GLN A 175 15.36 -0.96 9.14
N ASN A 176 15.22 -2.28 8.92
CA ASN A 176 14.20 -2.77 8.00
C ASN A 176 12.80 -2.51 8.58
N LEU A 177 11.82 -2.38 7.67
CA LEU A 177 10.49 -1.92 8.04
C LEU A 177 9.77 -2.89 8.98
N HIS A 178 9.88 -4.20 8.72
CA HIS A 178 9.14 -5.20 9.49
C HIS A 178 9.53 -5.18 10.98
N ASN A 179 10.82 -5.06 11.31
CA ASN A 179 11.27 -4.98 12.69
C ASN A 179 10.76 -3.71 13.38
N LEU A 180 10.77 -2.56 12.68
CA LEU A 180 10.27 -1.29 13.24
C LEU A 180 8.74 -1.31 13.45
N CYS A 181 8.01 -2.06 12.63
CA CYS A 181 6.57 -2.27 12.75
C CYS A 181 6.20 -3.35 13.77
N GLY A 182 7.18 -4.13 14.26
CA GLY A 182 6.96 -5.29 15.13
C GLY A 182 6.30 -6.47 14.41
N ILE A 183 6.49 -6.59 13.09
CA ILE A 183 5.93 -7.66 12.26
C ILE A 183 7.00 -8.74 12.06
N SER A 184 6.63 -9.99 12.34
CA SER A 184 7.51 -11.16 12.16
C SER A 184 7.97 -11.28 10.71
N GLU A 185 9.22 -11.68 10.50
CA GLU A 185 9.79 -11.94 9.16
C GLU A 185 8.99 -13.01 8.40
N SER A 186 8.39 -13.97 9.11
CA SER A 186 7.51 -14.99 8.53
C SER A 186 6.22 -14.45 7.91
N LEU A 187 5.88 -13.18 8.15
CA LEU A 187 4.69 -12.50 7.64
C LEU A 187 5.02 -11.54 6.49
N ILE A 188 6.21 -11.69 5.90
CA ILE A 188 6.66 -10.95 4.72
C ILE A 188 6.47 -11.84 3.49
N TYR A 189 5.67 -11.36 2.55
CA TYR A 189 5.40 -12.01 1.28
C TYR A 189 6.10 -11.24 0.16
N ASP A 190 7.31 -11.69 -0.20
CA ASP A 190 8.10 -11.03 -1.24
C ASP A 190 7.72 -11.47 -2.67
N LEU A 191 7.10 -10.54 -3.40
CA LEU A 191 6.69 -10.69 -4.80
C LEU A 191 7.46 -9.75 -5.74
N SER A 192 8.66 -9.32 -5.34
CA SER A 192 9.53 -8.46 -6.16
C SER A 192 10.41 -9.21 -7.17
N GLU A 193 10.48 -10.54 -7.07
CA GLU A 193 11.25 -11.41 -7.97
C GLU A 193 10.65 -11.51 -9.37
#